data_AF-A0A1S8AU30-F1
#
_entry.id   AF-A0A1S8AU30-F1
#
_cell.length_a   1.000
_cell.length_b   1.000
_cell.length_c   1.000
_cell.angle_alpha   90.00
_cell.angle_beta   90.00
_cell.angle_gamma   90.00
#
_symmetry.space_group_name_H-M   'P 1'
#
loop_
_entity.id
_entity.type
_entity.pdbx_description
1 polymer ?
#
loop_
_entity_poly.entity_id
_entity_poly.type
_entity_poly.pdbx_seq_one_letter_code
_entity_poly.pdbx_strand_id
1 'polypeptide(L)'
;MTSIRDLLGEALGVGERYRLRLEERDGVLVADHPNDASPMDIAVVEGLDRLEERPPPEPVTVEIVDRVVDGRIAGRVVESYRRDA
;
A
#
# COMPACT_ATOMS: atom_id res chain seq x y z
N MET A 1 -6.87 -5.55 26.74
CA MET A 1 -6.00 -4.36 26.85
C MET A 1 -5.46 -4.12 25.45
N THR A 2 -6.01 -3.16 24.74
CA THR A 2 -5.49 -2.73 23.42
C THR A 2 -4.31 -1.81 23.68
N SER A 3 -3.13 -2.18 23.18
CA SER A 3 -1.95 -1.34 23.20
C SER A 3 -2.12 -0.20 22.18
N ILE A 4 -1.41 0.92 22.37
CA ILE A 4 -1.35 2.00 21.36
C ILE A 4 -0.86 1.46 20.00
N ARG A 5 0.00 0.43 20.00
CA ARG A 5 0.43 -0.26 18.79
C ARG A 5 -0.70 -1.04 18.11
N ASP A 6 -1.61 -1.63 18.88
CA ASP A 6 -2.75 -2.37 18.35
C ASP A 6 -3.76 -1.39 17.75
N LEU A 7 -4.01 -0.26 18.41
CA LEU A 7 -4.90 0.79 17.90
C LEU A 7 -4.34 1.47 16.64
N LEU A 8 -3.03 1.66 16.55
CA LEU A 8 -2.37 2.15 15.33
C LEU A 8 -2.41 1.09 14.22
N GLY A 9 -2.18 -0.19 14.54
CA GLY A 9 -2.29 -1.28 13.57
C GLY A 9 -3.71 -1.39 12.99
N GLU A 10 -4.74 -1.27 13.83
CA GLU A 10 -6.15 -1.23 13.41
C GLU A 10 -6.46 0.02 12.57
N ALA A 11 -5.98 1.20 12.98
CA ALA A 11 -6.22 2.44 12.23
C ALA A 11 -5.54 2.47 10.85
N LEU A 12 -4.38 1.81 10.74
CA LEU A 12 -3.59 1.70 9.51
C LEU A 12 -3.99 0.49 8.66
N GLY A 13 -4.93 -0.35 9.12
CA GLY A 13 -5.39 -1.52 8.38
C GLY A 13 -4.28 -2.55 8.10
N VAL A 14 -3.35 -2.75 9.04
CA VAL A 14 -2.25 -3.72 8.86
C VAL A 14 -2.82 -5.13 8.61
N GLY A 15 -2.34 -5.79 7.56
CA GLY A 15 -2.83 -7.09 7.09
C GLY A 15 -4.08 -7.00 6.21
N GLU A 16 -4.70 -5.83 6.09
CA GLU A 16 -5.81 -5.61 5.16
C GLU A 16 -5.29 -5.39 3.73
N ARG A 17 -6.18 -5.67 2.76
CA ARG A 17 -5.90 -5.57 1.34
C ARG A 17 -6.81 -4.56 0.69
N TYR A 18 -6.23 -3.66 -0.07
CA TYR A 18 -6.95 -2.63 -0.80
C TYR A 18 -6.60 -2.63 -2.27
N ARG A 19 -7.57 -2.34 -3.12
CA ARG A 19 -7.34 -2.10 -4.54
C ARG A 19 -7.02 -0.63 -4.75
N LEU A 20 -5.76 -0.33 -5.06
CA LEU A 20 -5.22 1.03 -5.08
C LEU A 20 -4.70 1.40 -6.46
N ARG A 21 -4.96 2.63 -6.87
CA ARG A 21 -4.26 3.25 -8.00
C ARG A 21 -2.93 3.80 -7.47
N LEU A 22 -1.83 3.34 -8.04
CA LEU A 22 -0.50 3.77 -7.62
C LEU A 22 -0.03 4.95 -8.47
N GLU A 23 0.65 5.88 -7.82
CA GLU A 23 1.35 6.99 -8.45
C GLU A 23 2.83 6.91 -8.10
N GLU A 24 3.71 7.39 -8.99
CA GLU A 24 5.12 7.52 -8.65
C GLU A 24 5.40 8.92 -8.09
N ARG A 25 5.95 8.98 -6.88
CA ARG A 25 6.41 10.22 -6.24
C ARG A 25 7.81 9.97 -5.68
N ASP A 26 8.78 10.80 -6.07
CA ASP A 26 10.19 10.68 -5.64
C ASP A 26 10.83 9.30 -5.88
N GLY A 27 10.44 8.61 -6.97
CA GLY A 27 10.93 7.26 -7.31
C GLY A 27 10.28 6.13 -6.49
N VAL A 28 9.28 6.44 -5.67
CA VAL A 28 8.51 5.49 -4.86
C VAL A 28 7.08 5.41 -5.37
N LEU A 29 6.52 4.20 -5.45
CA LEU A 29 5.10 4.03 -5.74
C LEU A 29 4.29 4.28 -4.48
N VAL A 30 3.36 5.21 -4.54
CA VAL A 30 2.51 5.63 -3.43
C VAL A 30 1.04 5.60 -3.81
N ALA A 31 0.18 5.53 -2.81
CA ALA A 31 -1.26 5.69 -2.96
C ALA A 31 -1.83 6.35 -1.71
N ASP A 32 -2.92 7.11 -1.90
CA ASP A 32 -3.69 7.63 -0.78
C ASP A 32 -4.30 6.46 0.01
N HIS A 33 -4.38 6.60 1.32
CA HIS A 33 -4.97 5.55 2.15
C HIS A 33 -6.50 5.53 1.97
N PRO A 34 -7.14 4.38 1.72
CA PRO A 34 -8.60 4.30 1.58
C PRO A 34 -9.39 4.63 2.85
N ASN A 35 -8.69 4.74 3.97
CA ASN A 35 -9.28 5.10 5.25
C ASN A 35 -8.97 6.57 5.45
N ASP A 36 -9.98 7.42 5.28
CA ASP A 36 -9.83 8.88 5.41
C ASP A 36 -9.37 9.30 6.81
N ALA A 37 -9.54 8.44 7.82
CA ALA A 37 -9.03 8.66 9.17
C ALA A 37 -7.55 8.29 9.34
N SER A 38 -6.93 7.61 8.35
CA SER A 38 -5.51 7.29 8.38
C SER A 38 -4.70 8.58 8.28
N PRO A 39 -3.75 8.80 9.20
CA PRO A 39 -2.87 9.96 9.14
C PRO A 39 -1.74 9.80 8.10
N MET A 40 -1.64 8.67 7.40
CA MET A 40 -0.52 8.33 6.52
C MET A 40 -0.97 7.73 5.19
N ASP A 41 -0.34 8.20 4.11
CA ASP A 41 -0.38 7.57 2.78
C ASP A 41 0.33 6.21 2.78
N ILE A 42 0.10 5.42 1.74
CA ILE A 42 0.68 4.09 1.54
C ILE A 42 1.87 4.20 0.60
N ALA A 43 3.01 3.62 0.99
CA ALA A 43 4.20 3.47 0.15
C ALA A 43 4.42 2.00 -0.21
N VAL A 44 4.36 1.67 -1.50
CA VAL A 44 4.53 0.30 -2.00
C VAL A 44 6.01 0.01 -2.19
N VAL A 45 6.56 -0.83 -1.31
CA VAL A 45 7.99 -1.15 -1.25
C VAL A 45 8.30 -2.63 -1.45
N GLU A 46 7.27 -3.49 -1.43
CA GLU A 46 7.37 -4.93 -1.62
C GLU A 46 6.46 -5.43 -2.76
N GLY A 47 6.81 -6.57 -3.37
CA GLY A 47 6.03 -7.18 -4.44
C GLY A 47 6.08 -6.43 -5.78
N LEU A 48 7.00 -5.48 -5.91
CA LEU A 48 7.17 -4.64 -7.10
C LEU A 48 7.54 -5.45 -8.35
N ASP A 49 8.14 -6.63 -8.17
CA ASP A 49 8.44 -7.61 -9.22
C ASP A 49 7.20 -8.15 -9.94
N ARG A 50 6.02 -7.99 -9.33
CA ARG A 50 4.72 -8.38 -9.92
C ARG A 50 4.15 -7.32 -10.84
N LEU A 51 4.69 -6.11 -10.82
CA LEU A 51 4.25 -5.02 -11.67
C LEU A 51 4.98 -5.08 -13.01
N GLU A 52 4.23 -5.09 -14.10
CA GLU A 52 4.79 -5.05 -15.46
C GLU A 52 5.22 -3.62 -15.84
N GLU A 53 4.56 -2.61 -15.28
CA GLU A 53 4.84 -1.18 -15.46
C GLU A 53 4.90 -0.46 -14.11
N ARG A 54 5.71 0.61 -14.01
CA ARG A 54 5.85 1.43 -12.80
C ARG A 54 5.70 2.92 -13.18
N PRO A 55 4.60 3.59 -12.81
CA PRO A 55 3.41 3.06 -12.10
C PRO A 55 2.54 2.16 -13.00
N PRO A 56 1.79 1.19 -12.44
CA PRO A 56 0.84 0.38 -13.20
C PRO A 56 -0.34 1.23 -13.69
N PRO A 57 -0.83 1.03 -14.93
CA PRO A 57 -1.94 1.82 -15.48
C PRO A 57 -3.29 1.51 -14.82
N GLU A 58 -3.45 0.28 -14.34
CA GLU A 58 -4.64 -0.21 -13.65
C GLU A 58 -4.43 -0.33 -12.13
N PRO A 59 -5.50 -0.18 -11.32
CA PRO A 59 -5.40 -0.39 -9.88
C PRO A 59 -4.97 -1.81 -9.52
N VAL A 60 -4.07 -1.93 -8.54
CA VAL A 60 -3.50 -3.21 -8.06
C VAL A 60 -3.90 -3.49 -6.63
N THR A 61 -3.89 -4.76 -6.21
CA THR A 61 -4.17 -5.13 -4.82
C THR A 61 -2.90 -5.01 -3.99
N VAL A 62 -2.95 -4.17 -2.96
CA VAL A 62 -1.87 -3.91 -2.02
C VAL A 62 -2.30 -4.36 -0.64
N GLU A 63 -1.45 -5.15 0.02
CA GLU A 63 -1.58 -5.50 1.43
C GLU A 63 -0.78 -4.53 2.29
N ILE A 64 -1.38 -3.98 3.34
CA ILE A 64 -0.67 -3.13 4.29
C ILE A 64 0.20 -4.00 5.19
N VAL A 65 1.48 -3.66 5.33
CA VAL A 65 2.40 -4.36 6.23
C VAL A 65 2.68 -3.53 7.48
N ASP A 66 3.01 -4.20 8.60
CA ASP A 66 3.32 -3.57 9.88
C ASP A 66 4.69 -2.87 9.89
N ARG A 67 4.86 -1.86 9.03
CA ARG A 67 6.12 -1.17 8.84
C ARG A 67 5.89 0.22 8.26
N VAL A 68 6.59 1.22 8.80
CA VAL A 68 6.59 2.59 8.27
C VAL A 68 7.90 2.86 7.54
N VAL A 69 7.81 3.51 6.37
CA VAL A 69 8.94 3.92 5.53
C VAL A 69 8.72 5.36 5.09
N ASP A 70 9.68 6.24 5.35
CA ASP A 70 9.65 7.66 4.95
C ASP A 70 8.34 8.38 5.32
N GLY A 71 7.82 8.09 6.52
CA GLY A 71 6.58 8.70 7.04
C GLY A 71 5.28 8.14 6.43
N ARG A 72 5.36 7.04 5.66
CA ARG A 72 4.22 6.36 5.04
C ARG A 72 4.10 4.93 5.55
N ILE A 73 2.88 4.39 5.59
CA ILE A 73 2.70 2.98 5.90
C ILE A 73 3.14 2.15 4.68
N ALA A 74 3.93 1.12 4.90
CA ALA A 74 4.42 0.28 3.83
C ALA A 74 3.32 -0.65 3.32
N GLY A 75 3.30 -0.84 2.01
CA GLY A 75 2.42 -1.75 1.30
C GLY A 75 3.20 -2.76 0.45
N ARG A 76 2.58 -3.92 0.24
CA ARG A 76 3.07 -4.99 -0.62
C ARG A 76 2.08 -5.27 -1.73
N VAL A 77 2.53 -5.26 -2.99
CA VAL A 77 1.68 -5.74 -4.10
C VAL A 77 1.45 -7.23 -3.94
N VAL A 78 0.18 -7.63 -3.81
CA VAL A 78 -0.22 -9.04 -3.72
C VAL A 78 -0.87 -9.55 -5.01
N GLU A 79 -1.44 -8.65 -5.80
CA GLU A 79 -2.05 -8.97 -7.09
C GLU A 79 -1.94 -7.76 -8.03
N SER A 80 -1.51 -8.00 -9.26
CA SER A 80 -1.52 -7.04 -10.35
C SER A 80 -2.44 -7.58 -11.45
N TYR A 81 -3.22 -6.71 -12.09
CA TYR A 81 -4.02 -7.14 -13.23
C TYR A 81 -3.04 -7.39 -14.39
N ARG A 82 -2.65 -8.65 -14.58
CA ARG A 82 -1.95 -9.05 -15.80
C ARG A 82 -2.98 -8.96 -16.93
N ARG A 83 -2.77 -8.03 -17.85
CA ARG A 83 -3.49 -8.05 -19.11
C ARG A 83 -2.91 -9.21 -19.91
N ASP A 84 -3.58 -10.37 -19.88
CA ASP A 84 -3.23 -11.44 -20.81
C ASP A 84 -3.37 -10.87 -22.23
N ALA A 85 -2.23 -10.71 -22.91
CA ALA A 85 -2.10 -10.17 -24.25
C ALA A 85 -2.47 -11.20 -25.33
#